data_AF-A0A2E6TCV5-F1
#
_entry.id   AF-A0A2E6TCV5-F1
#
_cell.length_a   1.000
_cell.length_b   1.000
_cell.length_c   1.000
_cell.angle_alpha   90.00
_cell.angle_beta   90.00
_cell.angle_gamma   90.00
#
_symmetry.space_group_name_H-M   'P 1'
#
loop_
_entity.id
_entity.type
_entity.pdbx_description
1 polymer ?
#
loop_
_entity_poly.entity_id
_entity_poly.type
_entity_poly.pdbx_seq_one_letter_code
_entity_poly.pdbx_strand_id
1 'polypeptide(L)'
;MNRKAIFAIFKRDLASYFGNPSGYVFICAFLLACGFAAFWPEEFFNANLANLDLLNQYLPHILLGFIPAITMSVWAEERRQGTDELLLTLPGSDLDVVIGKYFGSVAIFTVAIFLSFVSNTVVLYNLGDPDLGLIFANYFGAWMMGLAMLAVGMVASFLTTNLTVAFVLGVALNAPLALLTSWDWGFAVNLIDFKRGVISLSGMVFFLGVTASMLYFCSILIGRRHWEGGPKGPEKTIHFSIRVIAIIIVAGSLTAFFRNHDIVRVDATVAKLSQLSEGSLKLLDTIDGTVEIEAYVSPREDFPEEYVQVRANLMSMLRELNNEGGDAIRVKVHEIESTSPAAETAENEGIENKNGSLYVQEKDRGMTWNKDLYMGLVFRGSAGKKTLDFLYKGLPVEYELISNIMIVGSKAQKKKLGVFTTDAPVMGSAPMGMFGFNMNEGIPPWDFITELQKHYEVREVTASEVKERTKIEA
;
A
#
# COMPACT_ATOMS: atom_id res chain seq x y z
N MET A 1 -4.35 32.68 -18.80
CA MET A 1 -4.22 31.37 -19.48
C MET A 1 -4.97 31.41 -20.80
N ASN A 2 -4.26 31.40 -21.92
CA ASN A 2 -4.85 31.31 -23.25
C ASN A 2 -5.12 29.85 -23.62
N ARG A 3 -6.35 29.37 -23.36
CA ARG A 3 -6.75 27.96 -23.59
C ARG A 3 -6.54 27.50 -25.04
N LYS A 4 -6.65 28.41 -26.02
CA LYS A 4 -6.46 28.09 -27.43
C LYS A 4 -5.00 27.76 -27.74
N ALA A 5 -4.06 28.50 -27.15
CA ALA A 5 -2.63 28.25 -27.31
C ALA A 5 -2.22 26.90 -26.71
N ILE A 6 -2.68 26.62 -25.48
CA ILE A 6 -2.44 25.34 -24.79
C ILE A 6 -2.92 24.16 -25.65
N PHE A 7 -4.17 24.22 -26.13
CA PHE A 7 -4.75 23.14 -26.93
C PHE A 7 -4.06 22.97 -28.29
N ALA A 8 -3.62 24.06 -28.92
CA ALA A 8 -2.90 24.00 -30.19
C ALA A 8 -1.53 23.29 -30.03
N ILE A 9 -0.78 23.63 -28.99
CA ILE A 9 0.51 22.99 -28.66
C ILE A 9 0.29 21.51 -28.33
N PHE A 10 -0.68 21.21 -27.47
CA PHE A 10 -1.07 19.86 -27.11
C PHE A 10 -1.37 19.00 -28.34
N LYS A 11 -2.25 19.48 -29.23
CA LYS A 11 -2.66 18.75 -30.43
C LYS A 11 -1.49 18.52 -31.38
N ARG A 12 -0.63 19.53 -31.56
CA ARG A 12 0.57 19.44 -32.41
C ARG A 12 1.53 18.37 -31.89
N ASP A 13 1.85 18.39 -30.61
CA ASP A 13 2.83 17.48 -30.02
C ASP A 13 2.30 16.04 -30.00
N LEU A 14 1.01 15.87 -29.72
CA LEU A 14 0.34 14.56 -29.79
C LEU A 14 0.34 14.00 -31.22
N ALA A 15 -0.02 14.83 -32.21
CA ALA A 15 -0.02 14.43 -33.62
C ALA A 15 1.41 14.14 -34.14
N SER A 16 2.41 14.86 -33.66
CA SER A 16 3.81 14.60 -33.98
C SER A 16 4.28 13.25 -33.45
N TYR A 17 3.93 12.92 -32.20
CA TYR A 17 4.31 11.66 -31.57
C TYR A 17 3.65 10.44 -32.24
N PHE A 18 2.32 10.48 -32.42
CA PHE A 18 1.57 9.38 -33.05
C PHE A 18 1.64 9.40 -34.59
N GLY A 19 2.15 10.46 -35.21
CA GLY A 19 2.46 10.49 -36.63
C GLY A 19 3.72 9.69 -36.99
N ASN A 20 4.58 9.41 -36.01
CA ASN A 20 5.81 8.66 -36.20
C ASN A 20 5.66 7.20 -35.71
N PRO A 21 6.03 6.19 -36.53
CA PRO A 21 6.04 4.78 -36.11
C PRO A 21 6.82 4.51 -34.82
N SER A 22 7.84 5.31 -34.51
CA SER A 22 8.65 5.13 -33.29
C SER A 22 7.83 5.23 -32.00
N GLY A 23 6.83 6.11 -31.94
CA GLY A 23 5.98 6.28 -30.77
C GLY A 23 5.21 5.00 -30.40
N TYR A 24 4.70 4.28 -31.41
CA TYR A 24 4.02 3.00 -31.21
C TYR A 24 4.99 1.92 -30.72
N VAL A 25 6.20 1.87 -31.27
CA VAL A 25 7.24 0.91 -30.83
C VAL A 25 7.58 1.12 -29.35
N PHE A 26 7.69 2.37 -28.90
CA PHE A 26 7.93 2.68 -27.49
C PHE A 26 6.80 2.23 -26.58
N ILE A 27 5.54 2.44 -26.97
CA ILE A 27 4.38 1.96 -26.19
C ILE A 27 4.38 0.43 -26.13
N CYS A 28 4.64 -0.26 -27.25
CA CYS A 28 4.75 -1.72 -27.27
C CYS A 28 5.87 -2.23 -26.35
N ALA A 29 7.04 -1.59 -26.37
CA ALA A 29 8.15 -1.95 -25.50
C ALA A 29 7.81 -1.76 -24.01
N PHE A 30 7.08 -0.70 -23.66
CA PHE A 30 6.56 -0.49 -22.32
C PHE A 30 5.56 -1.56 -21.89
N LEU A 31 4.61 -1.91 -22.76
CA LEU A 31 3.62 -2.97 -22.51
C LEU A 31 4.30 -4.32 -22.29
N LEU A 32 5.28 -4.66 -23.13
CA LEU A 32 6.09 -5.87 -22.95
C LEU A 32 6.83 -5.83 -21.60
N ALA A 33 7.53 -4.75 -21.28
CA ALA A 33 8.25 -4.62 -20.00
C ALA A 33 7.30 -4.80 -18.80
N CYS A 34 6.10 -4.23 -18.83
CA CYS A 34 5.09 -4.46 -17.79
C CYS A 34 4.63 -5.92 -17.74
N GLY A 35 4.32 -6.55 -18.89
CA GLY A 35 3.90 -7.94 -18.93
C GLY A 35 4.98 -8.91 -18.45
N PHE A 36 6.24 -8.69 -18.86
CA PHE A 36 7.39 -9.45 -18.35
C PHE A 36 7.54 -9.26 -16.84
N ALA A 37 7.49 -8.03 -16.34
CA ALA A 37 7.60 -7.78 -14.90
C ALA A 37 6.45 -8.37 -14.07
N ALA A 38 5.25 -8.47 -14.65
CA ALA A 38 4.08 -9.01 -13.96
C ALA A 38 4.07 -10.55 -13.93
N PHE A 39 4.41 -11.21 -15.05
CA PHE A 39 4.12 -12.64 -15.25
C PHE A 39 5.34 -13.53 -15.52
N TRP A 40 6.52 -12.95 -15.77
CA TRP A 40 7.73 -13.74 -16.01
C TRP A 40 8.33 -14.37 -14.75
N PRO A 41 8.36 -13.69 -13.58
CA PRO A 41 8.97 -14.27 -12.39
C PRO A 41 8.14 -15.44 -11.84
N GLU A 42 8.81 -16.51 -11.41
CA GLU A 42 8.16 -17.73 -10.90
C GLU A 42 7.33 -17.46 -9.63
N GLU A 43 7.70 -16.41 -8.88
CA GLU A 43 7.03 -15.99 -7.66
C GLU A 43 5.57 -15.59 -7.90
N PHE A 44 5.21 -15.14 -9.12
CA PHE A 44 3.81 -14.87 -9.47
C PHE A 44 2.96 -16.13 -9.41
N PHE A 45 3.43 -17.22 -10.02
CA PHE A 45 2.71 -18.50 -10.02
C PHE A 45 2.81 -19.22 -8.67
N ASN A 46 3.93 -19.07 -7.96
CA ASN A 46 4.08 -19.64 -6.61
C ASN A 46 3.20 -18.94 -5.57
N ALA A 47 2.90 -17.65 -5.75
CA ALA A 47 2.06 -16.91 -4.83
C ALA A 47 0.57 -17.27 -4.92
N ASN A 48 0.15 -17.95 -6.00
CA ASN A 48 -1.23 -18.38 -6.28
C ASN A 48 -2.29 -17.29 -6.05
N LEU A 49 -1.93 -16.02 -6.27
CA LEU A 49 -2.80 -14.86 -6.15
C LEU A 49 -2.81 -14.09 -7.46
N ALA A 50 -3.99 -13.81 -7.99
CA ALA A 50 -4.18 -12.99 -9.19
C ALA A 50 -4.02 -11.48 -8.86
N ASN A 51 -2.83 -11.08 -8.40
CA ASN A 51 -2.52 -9.71 -8.01
C ASN A 51 -1.32 -9.12 -8.79
N LEU A 52 -1.06 -7.82 -8.62
CA LEU A 52 -0.03 -7.08 -9.37
C LEU A 52 1.18 -6.71 -8.51
N ASP A 53 1.45 -7.45 -7.45
CA ASP A 53 2.51 -7.08 -6.48
C ASP A 53 3.90 -7.07 -7.12
N LEU A 54 4.20 -8.05 -7.98
CA LEU A 54 5.46 -8.10 -8.72
C LEU A 54 5.61 -6.93 -9.69
N LEU A 55 4.55 -6.65 -10.46
CA LEU A 55 4.54 -5.46 -11.32
C LEU A 55 4.84 -4.21 -10.49
N ASN A 56 4.25 -4.07 -9.30
CA ASN A 56 4.43 -2.91 -8.43
C ASN A 56 5.83 -2.73 -7.86
N GLN A 57 6.59 -3.83 -7.76
CA GLN A 57 7.99 -3.79 -7.37
C GLN A 57 8.86 -3.26 -8.52
N TYR A 58 8.60 -3.72 -9.75
CA TYR A 58 9.40 -3.34 -10.92
C TYR A 58 8.93 -2.06 -11.63
N LEU A 59 7.68 -1.63 -11.40
CA LEU A 59 7.08 -0.49 -12.10
C LEU A 59 7.86 0.83 -11.93
N PRO A 60 8.38 1.20 -10.74
CA PRO A 60 9.22 2.39 -10.61
C PRO A 60 10.48 2.32 -11.48
N HIS A 61 11.08 1.13 -11.63
CA HIS A 61 12.25 0.91 -12.47
C HIS A 61 11.92 1.05 -13.97
N ILE A 62 10.79 0.47 -14.40
CA ILE A 62 10.31 0.60 -15.79
C ILE A 62 10.03 2.07 -16.12
N LEU A 63 9.34 2.79 -15.23
CA LEU A 63 9.02 4.20 -15.41
C LEU A 63 10.26 5.10 -15.40
N LEU A 64 11.30 4.73 -14.65
CA LEU A 64 12.57 5.45 -14.63
C LEU A 64 13.28 5.42 -16.00
N GLY A 65 13.07 4.38 -16.83
CA GLY A 65 13.49 4.38 -18.23
C GLY A 65 12.47 5.02 -19.17
N PHE A 66 11.19 4.70 -19.00
CA PHE A 66 10.13 5.11 -19.94
C PHE A 66 9.84 6.61 -19.90
N ILE A 67 9.79 7.20 -18.71
CA ILE A 67 9.43 8.61 -18.52
C ILE A 67 10.50 9.54 -19.13
N PRO A 68 11.81 9.39 -18.86
CA PRO A 68 12.83 10.18 -19.51
C PRO A 68 12.86 10.00 -21.04
N ALA A 69 12.49 8.82 -21.55
CA ALA A 69 12.38 8.60 -23.00
C ALA A 69 11.25 9.43 -23.63
N ILE A 70 10.13 9.63 -22.93
CA ILE A 70 9.06 10.53 -23.37
C ILE A 70 9.52 11.99 -23.26
N THR A 71 10.11 12.38 -22.12
CA THR A 71 10.39 13.80 -21.84
C THR A 71 11.65 14.32 -22.52
N MET A 72 12.61 13.46 -22.92
CA MET A 72 13.90 13.90 -23.46
C MET A 72 13.75 14.82 -24.68
N SER A 73 12.74 14.58 -25.54
CA SER A 73 12.54 15.33 -26.78
C SER A 73 11.72 16.61 -26.61
N VAL A 74 11.04 16.81 -25.47
CA VAL A 74 10.06 17.90 -25.26
C VAL A 74 10.67 19.28 -25.50
N TRP A 75 11.87 19.53 -24.95
CA TRP A 75 12.60 20.79 -25.05
C TRP A 75 13.91 20.65 -25.82
N ALA A 76 14.64 19.56 -25.60
CA ALA A 76 15.94 19.35 -26.25
C ALA A 76 15.84 19.32 -27.78
N GLU A 77 14.79 18.69 -28.33
CA GLU A 77 14.60 18.63 -29.79
C GLU A 77 14.26 19.99 -30.38
N GLU A 78 13.36 20.74 -29.75
CA GLU A 78 12.96 22.08 -30.21
C GLU A 78 14.15 23.06 -30.22
N ARG A 79 15.02 22.94 -29.22
CA ARG A 79 16.26 23.73 -29.16
C ARG A 79 17.28 23.29 -30.19
N ARG A 80 17.40 21.98 -30.41
CA ARG A 80 18.28 21.43 -31.43
C ARG A 80 17.85 21.89 -32.83
N GLN A 81 16.55 22.01 -33.08
CA GLN A 81 15.98 22.47 -34.34
C GLN A 81 15.86 24.00 -34.46
N GLY A 82 16.08 24.75 -33.37
CA GLY A 82 15.93 26.21 -33.35
C GLY A 82 14.48 26.70 -33.38
N THR A 83 13.50 25.81 -33.22
CA THR A 83 12.07 26.13 -33.25
C THR A 83 11.56 26.73 -31.93
N ASP A 84 12.38 26.68 -30.87
CA ASP A 84 12.09 27.28 -29.55
C ASP A 84 11.76 28.79 -29.68
N GLU A 85 12.42 29.51 -30.58
CA GLU A 85 12.17 30.95 -30.80
C GLU A 85 10.81 31.24 -31.43
N LEU A 86 10.36 30.37 -32.34
CA LEU A 86 9.04 30.49 -32.95
C LEU A 86 7.92 30.20 -31.94
N LEU A 87 8.21 29.30 -30.99
CA LEU A 87 7.27 28.89 -29.96
C LEU A 87 7.08 29.99 -28.91
N LEU A 88 8.14 30.73 -28.59
CA LEU A 88 8.14 31.85 -27.64
C LEU A 88 7.61 33.17 -28.23
N THR A 89 7.50 33.28 -29.56
CA THR A 89 6.87 34.44 -30.23
C THR A 89 5.35 34.30 -30.36
N LEU A 90 4.78 33.15 -29.97
CA LEU A 90 3.33 32.95 -29.93
C LEU A 90 2.68 33.84 -28.86
N PRO A 91 1.48 34.38 -29.13
CA PRO A 91 0.73 35.17 -28.15
C PRO A 91 0.19 34.26 -27.01
N GLY A 92 1.00 34.06 -25.99
CA GLY A 92 0.70 33.26 -24.79
C GLY A 92 1.73 33.53 -23.68
N SER A 93 1.41 33.15 -22.43
CA SER A 93 2.41 33.20 -21.37
C SER A 93 3.34 31.98 -21.44
N ASP A 94 4.55 32.09 -20.90
CA ASP A 94 5.50 30.96 -20.78
C ASP A 94 4.86 29.73 -20.12
N LEU A 95 3.96 29.97 -19.16
CA LEU A 95 3.23 28.93 -18.43
C LEU A 95 2.20 28.21 -19.34
N ASP A 96 1.54 28.92 -20.26
CA ASP A 96 0.62 28.31 -21.24
C ASP A 96 1.36 27.31 -22.13
N VAL A 97 2.60 27.63 -22.52
CA VAL A 97 3.45 26.73 -23.31
C VAL A 97 3.83 25.48 -22.52
N VAL A 98 4.31 25.65 -21.28
CA VAL A 98 4.70 24.53 -20.40
C VAL A 98 3.53 23.58 -20.17
N ILE A 99 2.35 24.11 -19.85
CA ILE A 99 1.15 23.31 -19.63
C ILE A 99 0.75 22.56 -20.90
N GLY A 100 0.82 23.21 -22.07
CA GLY A 100 0.49 22.56 -23.35
C GLY A 100 1.39 21.36 -23.63
N LYS A 101 2.71 21.53 -23.47
CA LYS A 101 3.67 20.43 -23.64
C LYS A 101 3.51 19.35 -22.59
N TYR A 102 3.28 19.72 -21.32
CA TYR A 102 3.01 18.79 -20.22
C TYR A 102 1.82 17.89 -20.53
N PHE A 103 0.68 18.47 -20.92
CA PHE A 103 -0.50 17.67 -21.29
C PHE A 103 -0.23 16.75 -22.48
N GLY A 104 0.63 17.14 -23.42
CA GLY A 104 1.03 16.28 -24.53
C GLY A 104 1.75 15.02 -24.05
N SER A 105 2.76 15.20 -23.19
CA SER A 105 3.49 14.08 -22.57
C SER A 105 2.60 13.23 -21.66
N VAL A 106 1.69 13.86 -20.90
CA VAL A 106 0.72 13.17 -20.04
C VAL A 106 -0.23 12.32 -20.86
N ALA A 107 -0.73 12.80 -22.00
CA ALA A 107 -1.62 12.00 -22.84
C ALA A 107 -0.93 10.75 -23.40
N ILE A 108 0.32 10.88 -23.87
CA ILE A 108 1.12 9.74 -24.34
C ILE A 108 1.29 8.70 -23.22
N PHE A 109 1.70 9.16 -22.04
CA PHE A 109 1.87 8.31 -20.87
C PHE A 109 0.56 7.66 -20.42
N THR A 110 -0.55 8.41 -20.45
CA THR A 110 -1.88 7.92 -20.06
C THR A 110 -2.35 6.82 -21.00
N VAL A 111 -2.13 6.95 -22.32
CA VAL A 111 -2.43 5.89 -23.29
C VAL A 111 -1.60 4.64 -23.00
N ALA A 112 -0.31 4.78 -22.70
CA ALA A 112 0.56 3.65 -22.39
C ALA A 112 0.13 2.91 -21.11
N ILE A 113 -0.14 3.64 -20.03
CA ILE A 113 -0.65 3.07 -18.76
C ILE A 113 -2.03 2.46 -18.93
N PHE A 114 -2.93 3.09 -19.69
CA PHE A 114 -4.27 2.57 -19.92
C PHE A 114 -4.24 1.24 -20.70
N LEU A 115 -3.40 1.15 -21.73
CA LEU A 115 -3.20 -0.12 -22.44
C LEU A 115 -2.57 -1.20 -21.55
N SER A 116 -1.65 -0.82 -20.65
CA SER A 116 -1.09 -1.72 -19.65
C SER A 116 -2.16 -2.22 -18.68
N PHE A 117 -3.03 -1.32 -18.20
CA PHE A 117 -4.17 -1.67 -17.34
C PHE A 117 -5.10 -2.67 -18.02
N VAL A 118 -5.55 -2.39 -19.24
CA VAL A 118 -6.47 -3.28 -19.97
C VAL A 118 -5.83 -4.65 -20.23
N SER A 119 -4.58 -4.68 -20.71
CA SER A 119 -3.90 -5.94 -21.03
C SER A 119 -3.66 -6.82 -19.81
N ASN A 120 -3.13 -6.27 -18.71
CA ASN A 120 -2.89 -7.05 -17.49
C ASN A 120 -4.20 -7.49 -16.82
N THR A 121 -5.24 -6.65 -16.83
CA THR A 121 -6.55 -7.01 -16.27
C THR A 121 -7.17 -8.19 -17.04
N VAL A 122 -7.10 -8.18 -18.38
CA VAL A 122 -7.59 -9.30 -19.19
C VAL A 122 -6.82 -10.59 -18.87
N VAL A 123 -5.49 -10.53 -18.76
CA VAL A 123 -4.70 -11.72 -18.40
C VAL A 123 -5.11 -12.23 -17.02
N LEU A 124 -5.19 -11.37 -16.01
CA LEU A 124 -5.55 -11.76 -14.64
C LEU A 124 -6.95 -12.41 -14.56
N TYR A 125 -7.92 -11.89 -15.29
CA TYR A 125 -9.26 -12.52 -15.36
C TYR A 125 -9.28 -13.91 -15.99
N ASN A 126 -8.33 -14.21 -16.87
CA ASN A 126 -8.21 -15.55 -17.43
C ASN A 126 -7.51 -16.51 -16.46
N LEU A 127 -6.72 -15.99 -15.51
CA LEU A 127 -5.95 -16.79 -14.55
C LEU A 127 -6.69 -17.00 -13.21
N GLY A 128 -7.59 -16.10 -12.81
CA GLY A 128 -8.31 -16.19 -11.53
C GLY A 128 -9.40 -15.13 -11.38
N ASP A 129 -9.75 -14.81 -10.13
CA ASP A 129 -10.73 -13.77 -9.76
C ASP A 129 -10.02 -12.55 -9.16
N PRO A 130 -9.49 -11.63 -9.99
CA PRO A 130 -8.77 -10.47 -9.50
C PRO A 130 -9.71 -9.40 -8.92
N ASP A 131 -9.28 -8.76 -7.82
CA ASP A 131 -9.97 -7.57 -7.29
C ASP A 131 -9.74 -6.36 -8.22
N LEU A 132 -10.77 -5.99 -8.98
CA LEU A 132 -10.74 -4.84 -9.88
C LEU A 132 -10.46 -3.52 -9.17
N GLY A 133 -10.95 -3.38 -7.94
CA GLY A 133 -10.75 -2.21 -7.10
C GLY A 133 -9.28 -2.02 -6.74
N LEU A 134 -8.63 -3.12 -6.34
CA LEU A 134 -7.20 -3.18 -6.08
C LEU A 134 -6.38 -2.81 -7.32
N ILE A 135 -6.69 -3.42 -8.47
CA ILE A 135 -5.99 -3.13 -9.73
C ILE A 135 -6.16 -1.66 -10.12
N PHE A 136 -7.38 -1.13 -10.04
CA PHE A 136 -7.66 0.26 -10.40
C PHE A 136 -6.88 1.25 -9.53
N ALA A 137 -6.94 1.11 -8.21
CA ALA A 137 -6.23 1.99 -7.28
C ALA A 137 -4.72 1.93 -7.50
N ASN A 138 -4.19 0.74 -7.76
CA ASN A 138 -2.78 0.54 -8.05
C ASN A 138 -2.33 1.27 -9.33
N TYR A 139 -3.07 1.09 -10.43
CA TYR A 139 -2.79 1.80 -11.68
C TYR A 139 -3.03 3.31 -11.57
N PHE A 140 -3.99 3.74 -10.76
CA PHE A 140 -4.21 5.16 -10.47
C PHE A 140 -3.02 5.77 -9.72
N GLY A 141 -2.48 5.07 -8.71
CA GLY A 141 -1.25 5.48 -8.03
C GLY A 141 -0.05 5.53 -8.97
N ALA A 142 0.12 4.52 -9.83
CA ALA A 142 1.16 4.51 -10.85
C ALA A 142 1.04 5.67 -11.85
N TRP A 143 -0.19 6.00 -12.24
CA TRP A 143 -0.48 7.15 -13.08
C TRP A 143 -0.06 8.46 -12.39
N MET A 144 -0.45 8.66 -11.13
CA MET A 144 -0.05 9.84 -10.33
C MET A 144 1.47 9.96 -10.18
N MET A 145 2.16 8.85 -9.91
CA MET A 145 3.62 8.80 -9.85
C MET A 145 4.24 9.22 -11.18
N GLY A 146 3.74 8.67 -12.29
CA GLY A 146 4.21 9.04 -13.63
C GLY A 146 3.97 10.51 -13.97
N LEU A 147 2.86 11.12 -13.54
CA LEU A 147 2.61 12.57 -13.70
C LEU A 147 3.71 13.42 -13.04
N ALA A 148 4.12 13.03 -11.82
CA ALA A 148 5.20 13.70 -11.10
C ALA A 148 6.55 13.49 -11.80
N MET A 149 6.85 12.25 -12.22
CA MET A 149 8.08 11.93 -12.94
C MET A 149 8.20 12.67 -14.28
N LEU A 150 7.09 12.84 -15.01
CA LEU A 150 7.04 13.62 -16.26
C LEU A 150 7.43 15.07 -16.02
N ALA A 151 6.94 15.68 -14.93
CA ALA A 151 7.26 17.07 -14.61
C ALA A 151 8.75 17.24 -14.28
N VAL A 152 9.34 16.29 -13.52
CA VAL A 152 10.79 16.25 -13.25
C VAL A 152 11.59 16.02 -14.55
N GLY A 153 11.14 15.10 -15.41
CA GLY A 153 11.79 14.82 -16.69
C GLY A 153 11.76 15.98 -17.67
N MET A 154 10.71 16.81 -17.64
CA MET A 154 10.64 18.05 -18.42
C MET A 154 11.70 19.07 -18.00
N VAL A 155 11.95 19.21 -16.69
CA VAL A 155 13.04 20.06 -16.17
C VAL A 155 14.37 19.57 -16.74
N ALA A 156 14.62 18.26 -16.72
CA ALA A 156 15.85 17.67 -17.23
C ALA A 156 16.08 17.96 -18.73
N SER A 157 15.04 17.82 -19.55
CA SER A 157 15.10 18.12 -20.99
C SER A 157 15.42 19.59 -21.26
N PHE A 158 15.03 20.50 -20.37
CA PHE A 158 15.36 21.92 -20.49
C PHE A 158 16.82 22.24 -20.15
N LEU A 159 17.57 21.37 -19.46
CA LEU A 159 18.96 21.67 -19.07
C LEU A 159 19.98 21.42 -20.19
N THR A 160 19.55 20.82 -21.30
CA THR A 160 20.46 20.40 -22.39
C THR A 160 19.79 20.49 -23.76
N THR A 161 20.60 20.53 -24.81
CA THR A 161 20.17 20.50 -26.21
C THR A 161 20.35 19.13 -26.85
N ASN A 162 21.01 18.19 -26.16
CA ASN A 162 21.25 16.84 -26.65
C ASN A 162 20.26 15.85 -26.01
N LEU A 163 19.53 15.09 -26.84
CA LEU A 163 18.50 14.14 -26.40
C LEU A 163 19.07 13.06 -25.46
N THR A 164 20.26 12.56 -25.73
CA THR A 164 20.89 11.52 -24.89
C THR A 164 21.21 12.08 -23.50
N VAL A 165 21.73 13.31 -23.43
CA VAL A 165 22.02 13.96 -22.15
C VAL A 165 20.70 14.28 -21.42
N ALA A 166 19.65 14.67 -22.15
CA ALA A 166 18.33 14.93 -21.56
C ALA A 166 17.74 13.66 -20.93
N PHE A 167 17.89 12.52 -21.61
CA PHE A 167 17.50 11.21 -21.09
C PHE A 167 18.27 10.87 -19.80
N VAL A 168 19.60 10.93 -19.83
CA VAL A 168 20.44 10.58 -18.66
C VAL A 168 20.16 11.50 -17.47
N LEU A 169 19.99 12.80 -17.70
CA LEU A 169 19.59 13.73 -16.64
C LEU A 169 18.19 13.45 -16.12
N GLY A 170 17.23 13.11 -16.99
CA GLY A 170 15.88 12.73 -16.59
C GLY A 170 15.86 11.50 -15.69
N VAL A 171 16.67 10.49 -16.03
CA VAL A 171 16.90 9.31 -15.19
C VAL A 171 17.52 9.72 -13.86
N ALA A 172 18.62 10.48 -13.88
CA ALA A 172 19.36 10.86 -12.68
C ALA A 172 18.53 11.70 -11.70
N LEU A 173 17.65 12.59 -12.18
CA LEU A 173 16.78 13.38 -11.32
C LEU A 173 15.60 12.59 -10.75
N ASN A 174 15.09 11.59 -11.48
CA ASN A 174 14.01 10.73 -11.00
C ASN A 174 14.49 9.59 -10.11
N ALA A 175 15.72 9.10 -10.28
CA ALA A 175 16.22 7.92 -9.58
C ALA A 175 16.16 8.03 -8.04
N PRO A 176 16.59 9.13 -7.39
CA PRO A 176 16.47 9.26 -5.94
C PRO A 176 15.02 9.22 -5.46
N LEU A 177 14.10 9.84 -6.20
CA LEU A 177 12.68 9.86 -5.84
C LEU A 177 12.02 8.49 -6.04
N ALA A 178 12.40 7.76 -7.09
CA ALA A 178 11.79 6.47 -7.43
C ALA A 178 12.39 5.28 -6.64
N LEU A 179 13.69 5.30 -6.34
CA LEU A 179 14.42 4.12 -5.84
C LEU A 179 14.70 4.15 -4.33
N LEU A 180 14.72 5.32 -3.69
CA LEU A 180 15.00 5.41 -2.25
C LEU A 180 13.77 4.99 -1.45
N THR A 181 13.74 3.73 -1.02
CA THR A 181 12.66 3.16 -0.20
C THR A 181 12.72 3.58 1.26
N SER A 182 13.91 3.92 1.78
CA SER A 182 14.13 4.36 3.17
C SER A 182 13.81 5.83 3.40
N TRP A 183 13.43 6.58 2.36
CA TRP A 183 13.12 8.00 2.47
C TRP A 183 11.60 8.20 2.49
N ASP A 184 11.09 8.78 3.58
CA ASP A 184 9.65 9.04 3.78
C ASP A 184 8.99 9.91 2.69
N TRP A 185 9.82 10.61 1.90
CA TRP A 185 9.43 11.48 0.79
C TRP A 185 9.69 10.83 -0.58
N GLY A 186 10.05 9.55 -0.61
CA GLY A 186 10.19 8.76 -1.84
C GLY A 186 8.84 8.42 -2.46
N PHE A 187 8.82 8.24 -3.78
CA PHE A 187 7.65 7.82 -4.53
C PHE A 187 7.21 6.41 -4.12
N ALA A 188 8.16 5.53 -3.80
CA ALA A 188 7.88 4.17 -3.34
C ALA A 188 7.03 4.14 -2.06
N VAL A 189 7.32 5.01 -1.08
CA VAL A 189 6.60 5.09 0.21
C VAL A 189 5.18 5.63 0.01
N ASN A 190 5.04 6.70 -0.78
CA ASN A 190 3.74 7.32 -1.04
C ASN A 190 2.87 6.49 -2.01
N LEU A 191 3.42 5.46 -2.66
CA LEU A 191 2.70 4.53 -3.51
C LEU A 191 2.10 3.34 -2.73
N ILE A 192 2.54 3.08 -1.49
CA ILE A 192 2.15 1.84 -0.79
C ILE A 192 0.64 1.76 -0.52
N ASP A 193 -0.01 2.87 -0.20
CA ASP A 193 -1.47 2.89 0.00
C ASP A 193 -2.21 2.46 -1.28
N PHE A 194 -1.82 3.02 -2.43
CA PHE A 194 -2.39 2.70 -3.73
C PHE A 194 -2.17 1.24 -4.11
N LYS A 195 -0.99 0.67 -3.80
CA LYS A 195 -0.68 -0.76 -4.04
C LYS A 195 -1.62 -1.69 -3.28
N ARG A 196 -2.19 -1.24 -2.16
CA ARG A 196 -3.12 -2.01 -1.32
C ARG A 196 -4.59 -1.80 -1.69
N GLY A 197 -4.88 -0.96 -2.67
CA GLY A 197 -6.27 -0.67 -3.06
C GLY A 197 -6.84 0.59 -2.41
N VAL A 198 -6.05 1.31 -1.60
CA VAL A 198 -6.52 2.50 -0.88
C VAL A 198 -6.06 3.76 -1.61
N ILE A 199 -7.01 4.59 -2.03
CA ILE A 199 -6.76 5.90 -2.62
C ILE A 199 -6.61 6.90 -1.46
N SER A 200 -5.36 7.21 -1.11
CA SER A 200 -5.05 8.17 -0.04
C SER A 200 -4.91 9.60 -0.57
N LEU A 201 -5.58 10.55 0.09
CA LEU A 201 -5.49 11.98 -0.28
C LEU A 201 -4.08 12.52 -0.06
N SER A 202 -3.36 12.04 0.96
CA SER A 202 -1.99 12.42 1.26
C SER A 202 -1.03 12.11 0.10
N GLY A 203 -1.14 10.91 -0.49
CA GLY A 203 -0.37 10.52 -1.67
C GLY A 203 -0.71 11.35 -2.90
N MET A 204 -2.00 11.64 -3.13
CA MET A 204 -2.43 12.50 -4.24
C MET A 204 -1.85 13.92 -4.13
N VAL A 205 -1.94 14.52 -2.94
CA VAL A 205 -1.40 15.86 -2.66
C VAL A 205 0.10 15.88 -2.85
N PHE A 206 0.81 14.84 -2.43
CA PHE A 206 2.25 14.71 -2.64
C PHE A 206 2.62 14.71 -4.13
N PHE A 207 2.03 13.80 -4.93
CA PHE A 207 2.36 13.71 -6.37
C PHE A 207 1.96 14.97 -7.14
N LEU A 208 0.79 15.56 -6.83
CA LEU A 208 0.35 16.83 -7.42
C LEU A 208 1.24 18.00 -6.99
N GLY A 209 1.67 18.02 -5.74
CA GLY A 209 2.58 19.03 -5.20
C GLY A 209 3.93 19.02 -5.92
N VAL A 210 4.53 17.83 -6.11
CA VAL A 210 5.75 17.66 -6.90
C VAL A 210 5.54 18.12 -8.34
N THR A 211 4.43 17.69 -8.97
CA THR A 211 4.08 18.09 -10.33
C THR A 211 4.00 19.61 -10.47
N ALA A 212 3.22 20.29 -9.62
CA ALA A 212 3.03 21.73 -9.66
C ALA A 212 4.35 22.49 -9.43
N SER A 213 5.16 22.02 -8.47
CA SER A 213 6.47 22.60 -8.15
C SER A 213 7.42 22.55 -9.34
N MET A 214 7.50 21.38 -10.00
CA MET A 214 8.40 21.17 -11.15
C MET A 214 7.91 21.91 -12.40
N LEU A 215 6.60 21.97 -12.65
CA LEU A 215 6.06 22.76 -13.77
C LEU A 215 6.29 24.26 -13.57
N TYR A 216 6.15 24.76 -12.34
CA TYR A 216 6.49 26.13 -12.02
C TYR A 216 7.98 26.41 -12.22
N PHE A 217 8.84 25.47 -11.82
CA PHE A 217 10.27 25.57 -12.06
C PHE A 217 10.60 25.60 -13.57
N CYS A 218 10.00 24.74 -14.38
CA CYS A 218 10.08 24.79 -15.85
C CYS A 218 9.68 26.16 -16.41
N SER A 219 8.57 26.75 -15.93
CA SER A 219 8.12 28.07 -16.37
C SER A 219 9.13 29.17 -16.05
N ILE A 220 9.80 29.10 -14.89
CA ILE A 220 10.86 30.06 -14.53
C ILE A 220 12.08 29.88 -15.43
N LEU A 221 12.47 28.64 -15.71
CA LEU A 221 13.62 28.33 -16.55
C LEU A 221 13.43 28.88 -17.99
N ILE A 222 12.23 28.78 -18.55
CA ILE A 222 11.87 29.42 -19.83
C ILE A 222 11.92 30.94 -19.71
N GLY A 223 11.27 31.47 -18.68
CA GLY A 223 11.20 32.90 -18.45
C GLY A 223 12.57 33.54 -18.34
N ARG A 224 13.57 32.84 -17.79
CA ARG A 224 14.92 33.35 -17.53
C ARG A 224 15.53 34.11 -18.71
N ARG A 225 15.29 33.64 -19.94
CA ARG A 225 15.76 34.29 -21.18
C ARG A 225 15.23 35.72 -21.37
N HIS A 226 14.05 36.05 -20.84
CA HIS A 226 13.41 37.37 -20.97
C HIS A 226 13.92 38.41 -19.98
N TRP A 227 14.43 38.00 -18.82
CA TRP A 227 14.76 38.93 -17.73
C TRP A 227 16.22 38.90 -17.27
N GLU A 228 17.00 37.88 -17.62
CA GLU A 228 18.43 37.80 -17.26
C GLU A 228 19.28 38.89 -17.93
N GLY A 229 18.89 39.38 -19.12
CA GLY A 229 19.57 40.48 -19.81
C GLY A 229 19.17 41.89 -19.35
N GLY A 230 18.24 42.03 -18.41
CA GLY A 230 17.75 43.33 -17.94
C GLY A 230 18.49 43.86 -16.70
N PRO A 231 18.43 45.16 -16.40
CA PRO A 231 19.10 45.75 -15.23
C PRO A 231 18.61 45.23 -13.88
N LYS A 232 17.42 44.60 -13.83
CA LYS A 232 16.86 43.92 -12.65
C LYS A 232 16.94 42.38 -12.72
N GLY A 233 17.77 41.84 -13.62
CA GLY A 233 17.96 40.40 -13.81
C GLY A 233 18.29 39.63 -12.53
N PRO A 234 19.37 39.98 -11.79
CA PRO A 234 19.76 39.25 -10.59
C PRO A 234 18.70 39.31 -9.46
N GLU A 235 18.03 40.46 -9.27
CA GLU A 235 16.94 40.59 -8.29
C GLU A 235 15.77 39.66 -8.62
N LYS A 236 15.40 39.58 -9.90
CA LYS A 236 14.36 38.65 -10.37
C LYS A 236 14.79 37.19 -10.19
N THR A 237 16.08 36.85 -10.35
CA THR A 237 16.57 35.46 -10.18
C THR A 237 16.36 35.01 -8.76
N ILE A 238 16.79 35.85 -7.82
CA ILE A 238 16.66 35.58 -6.39
C ILE A 238 15.19 35.42 -6.02
N HIS A 239 14.33 36.34 -6.47
CA HIS A 239 12.91 36.28 -6.15
C HIS A 239 12.20 35.05 -6.74
N PHE A 240 12.50 34.65 -7.99
CA PHE A 240 11.93 33.43 -8.56
C PHE A 240 12.46 32.16 -7.89
N SER A 241 13.75 32.09 -7.54
CA SER A 241 14.31 30.98 -6.77
C SER A 241 13.67 30.86 -5.39
N ILE A 242 13.45 31.98 -4.68
CA ILE A 242 12.73 32.00 -3.40
C ILE A 242 11.31 31.45 -3.57
N ARG A 243 10.61 31.82 -4.66
CA ARG A 243 9.26 31.31 -4.93
C ARG A 243 9.24 29.80 -5.19
N VAL A 244 10.24 29.26 -5.89
CA VAL A 244 10.37 27.80 -6.11
C VAL A 244 10.55 27.09 -4.78
N ILE A 245 11.49 27.57 -3.95
CA ILE A 245 11.73 27.00 -2.62
C ILE A 245 10.46 27.10 -1.77
N ALA A 246 9.77 28.24 -1.79
CA ALA A 246 8.53 28.42 -1.05
C ALA A 246 7.43 27.45 -1.51
N ILE A 247 7.28 27.21 -2.82
CA ILE A 247 6.30 26.25 -3.35
C ILE A 247 6.66 24.82 -2.93
N ILE A 248 7.94 24.45 -2.97
CA ILE A 248 8.40 23.13 -2.49
C ILE A 248 8.09 22.97 -1.00
N ILE A 249 8.36 24.01 -0.19
CA ILE A 249 8.04 24.00 1.25
C ILE A 249 6.53 23.91 1.46
N VAL A 250 5.72 24.67 0.72
CA VAL A 250 4.25 24.62 0.81
C VAL A 250 3.73 23.24 0.42
N ALA A 251 4.22 22.64 -0.66
CA ALA A 251 3.86 21.28 -1.07
C ALA A 251 4.26 20.24 -0.01
N GLY A 252 5.45 20.39 0.58
CA GLY A 252 5.93 19.56 1.68
C GLY A 252 5.05 19.69 2.92
N SER A 253 4.80 20.90 3.39
CA SER A 253 3.95 21.19 4.55
C SER A 253 2.51 20.71 4.36
N LEU A 254 1.96 20.88 3.15
CA LEU A 254 0.62 20.41 2.83
C LEU A 254 0.56 18.88 2.87
N THR A 255 1.57 18.21 2.30
CA THR A 255 1.68 16.75 2.37
C THR A 255 1.79 16.27 3.82
N ALA A 256 2.64 16.90 4.63
CA ALA A 256 2.79 16.57 6.05
C ALA A 256 1.49 16.78 6.83
N PHE A 257 0.77 17.86 6.55
CA PHE A 257 -0.54 18.13 7.14
C PHE A 257 -1.54 17.02 6.79
N PHE A 258 -1.68 16.66 5.51
CA PHE A 258 -2.62 15.59 5.12
C PHE A 258 -2.18 14.20 5.56
N ARG A 259 -0.87 13.97 5.73
CA ARG A 259 -0.35 12.72 6.28
C ARG A 259 -0.69 12.58 7.77
N ASN A 260 -0.66 13.66 8.53
CA ASN A 260 -0.93 13.63 9.96
C ASN A 260 -2.42 13.74 10.31
N HIS A 261 -3.24 14.32 9.43
CA HIS A 261 -4.67 14.54 9.71
C HIS A 261 -5.62 13.53 9.04
N ASP A 262 -5.09 12.52 8.35
CA ASP A 262 -5.77 11.37 7.73
C ASP A 262 -7.26 11.54 7.34
N ILE A 263 -7.58 12.64 6.66
CA ILE A 263 -8.97 13.13 6.54
C ILE A 263 -9.78 12.29 5.53
N VAL A 264 -9.15 11.72 4.50
CA VAL A 264 -9.84 11.02 3.41
C VAL A 264 -8.97 9.87 2.85
N ARG A 265 -9.33 8.64 3.22
CA ARG A 265 -8.85 7.40 2.59
C ARG A 265 -10.05 6.65 2.04
N VAL A 266 -10.04 6.38 0.73
CA VAL A 266 -11.09 5.60 0.08
C VAL A 266 -10.52 4.24 -0.26
N ASP A 267 -10.97 3.19 0.43
CA ASP A 267 -10.68 1.82 0.05
C ASP A 267 -11.53 1.48 -1.20
N ALA A 268 -10.85 1.23 -2.31
CA ALA A 268 -11.47 0.88 -3.57
C ALA A 268 -11.65 -0.63 -3.73
N THR A 269 -11.09 -1.46 -2.84
CA THR A 269 -11.19 -2.93 -2.92
C THR A 269 -12.63 -3.42 -2.78
N VAL A 270 -12.98 -4.47 -3.52
CA VAL A 270 -14.36 -4.99 -3.58
C VAL A 270 -14.81 -5.52 -2.21
N ALA A 271 -13.89 -6.09 -1.44
CA ALA A 271 -14.17 -6.66 -0.12
C ALA A 271 -13.88 -5.71 1.06
N LYS A 272 -13.48 -4.45 0.81
CA LYS A 272 -13.07 -3.48 1.85
C LYS A 272 -12.06 -4.07 2.84
N LEU A 273 -11.08 -4.82 2.33
CA LEU A 273 -10.14 -5.59 3.15
C LEU A 273 -9.13 -4.70 3.89
N SER A 274 -9.15 -3.39 3.64
CA SER A 274 -8.29 -2.39 4.26
C SER A 274 -9.07 -1.36 5.08
N GLN A 275 -10.32 -1.64 5.46
CA GLN A 275 -11.08 -0.82 6.42
C GLN A 275 -11.47 -1.65 7.64
N LEU A 276 -11.34 -1.05 8.83
CA LEU A 276 -11.95 -1.58 10.04
C LEU A 276 -13.47 -1.49 9.95
N SER A 277 -14.18 -2.52 10.41
CA SER A 277 -15.63 -2.47 10.49
C SER A 277 -16.08 -1.41 11.50
N GLU A 278 -17.27 -0.83 11.29
CA GLU A 278 -17.85 0.13 12.24
C GLU A 278 -18.02 -0.45 13.65
N GLY A 279 -18.18 -1.78 13.76
CA GLY A 279 -18.23 -2.49 15.03
C GLY A 279 -16.87 -2.47 15.73
N SER A 280 -15.79 -2.75 14.99
CA SER A 280 -14.42 -2.72 15.51
C SER A 280 -14.02 -1.32 15.98
N LEU A 281 -14.32 -0.27 15.19
CA LEU A 281 -14.03 1.12 15.59
C LEU A 281 -14.70 1.50 16.91
N LYS A 282 -15.97 1.13 17.10
CA LYS A 282 -16.69 1.35 18.36
C LYS A 282 -16.09 0.59 19.54
N LEU A 283 -15.48 -0.57 19.31
CA LEU A 283 -14.79 -1.34 20.35
C LEU A 283 -13.46 -0.68 20.71
N LEU A 284 -12.73 -0.14 19.73
CA LEU A 284 -11.47 0.56 19.98
C LEU A 284 -11.66 1.81 20.85
N ASP A 285 -12.78 2.52 20.69
CA ASP A 285 -13.14 3.68 21.54
C ASP A 285 -13.35 3.32 23.02
N THR A 286 -13.54 2.04 23.35
CA THR A 286 -13.80 1.57 24.72
C THR A 286 -12.54 1.14 25.47
N ILE A 287 -11.37 1.22 24.85
CA ILE A 287 -10.10 0.77 25.41
C ILE A 287 -9.54 1.78 26.42
N ASP A 288 -9.07 1.26 27.56
CA ASP A 288 -8.43 2.06 28.61
C ASP A 288 -6.89 2.02 28.44
N GLY A 289 -6.35 3.04 27.78
CA GLY A 289 -4.91 3.27 27.62
C GLY A 289 -4.33 2.80 26.28
N THR A 290 -3.01 2.85 26.15
CA THR A 290 -2.32 2.44 24.91
C THR A 290 -2.06 0.94 24.88
N VAL A 291 -2.43 0.29 23.78
CA VAL A 291 -2.11 -1.12 23.47
C VAL A 291 -0.98 -1.14 22.45
N GLU A 292 0.12 -1.82 22.78
CA GLU A 292 1.24 -2.08 21.88
C GLU A 292 1.10 -3.49 21.29
N ILE A 293 1.22 -3.57 19.97
CA ILE A 293 1.12 -4.80 19.20
C ILE A 293 2.46 -5.04 18.49
N GLU A 294 3.16 -6.09 18.86
CA GLU A 294 4.37 -6.54 18.17
C GLU A 294 4.03 -7.77 17.31
N ALA A 295 4.14 -7.62 15.99
CA ALA A 295 3.85 -8.68 15.03
C ALA A 295 5.14 -9.27 14.48
N TYR A 296 5.27 -10.59 14.55
CA TYR A 296 6.42 -11.35 14.07
C TYR A 296 5.96 -12.24 12.93
N VAL A 297 6.31 -11.86 11.70
CA VAL A 297 5.78 -12.48 10.48
C VAL A 297 6.94 -12.82 9.55
N SER A 298 6.98 -14.05 9.03
CA SER A 298 8.00 -14.44 8.05
C SER A 298 7.83 -13.74 6.69
N PRO A 299 8.88 -13.72 5.85
CA PRO A 299 8.77 -13.29 4.46
C PRO A 299 7.68 -14.04 3.71
N ARG A 300 7.08 -13.39 2.71
CA ARG A 300 5.99 -13.98 1.92
C ARG A 300 6.37 -15.32 1.28
N GLU A 301 7.63 -15.47 0.90
CA GLU A 301 8.19 -16.63 0.17
C GLU A 301 8.20 -17.92 1.00
N ASP A 302 8.12 -17.80 2.32
CA ASP A 302 8.11 -18.92 3.26
C ASP A 302 6.69 -19.39 3.62
N PHE A 303 5.65 -18.69 3.15
CA PHE A 303 4.26 -19.06 3.43
C PHE A 303 3.72 -20.08 2.43
N PRO A 304 2.97 -21.11 2.89
CA PRO A 304 2.18 -21.96 2.02
C PRO A 304 1.10 -21.16 1.28
N GLU A 305 0.71 -21.61 0.08
CA GLU A 305 -0.32 -20.97 -0.76
C GLU A 305 -1.60 -20.62 0.03
N GLU A 306 -2.07 -21.55 0.88
CA GLU A 306 -3.29 -21.37 1.68
C GLU A 306 -3.26 -20.21 2.67
N TYR A 307 -2.05 -19.79 3.09
CA TYR A 307 -1.83 -18.76 4.12
C TYR A 307 -1.33 -17.43 3.54
N VAL A 308 -0.99 -17.36 2.25
CA VAL A 308 -0.53 -16.11 1.61
C VAL A 308 -1.58 -15.00 1.73
N GLN A 309 -2.87 -15.32 1.51
CA GLN A 309 -3.96 -14.35 1.67
C GLN A 309 -4.17 -13.94 3.13
N VAL A 310 -4.03 -14.88 4.07
CA VAL A 310 -4.17 -14.61 5.50
C VAL A 310 -3.09 -13.62 5.96
N ARG A 311 -1.85 -13.82 5.50
CA ARG A 311 -0.73 -12.89 5.73
C ARG A 311 -1.03 -11.51 5.16
N ALA A 312 -1.50 -11.43 3.92
CA ALA A 312 -1.83 -10.15 3.28
C ALA A 312 -2.90 -9.39 4.09
N ASN A 313 -3.95 -10.08 4.52
CA ASN A 313 -5.02 -9.53 5.34
C ASN A 313 -4.51 -9.05 6.72
N LEU A 314 -3.63 -9.82 7.37
CA LEU A 314 -3.00 -9.44 8.63
C LEU A 314 -2.16 -8.17 8.50
N MET A 315 -1.28 -8.12 7.50
CA MET A 315 -0.41 -6.96 7.25
C MET A 315 -1.20 -5.71 6.82
N SER A 316 -2.36 -5.91 6.19
CA SER A 316 -3.32 -4.85 5.89
C SER A 316 -3.93 -4.31 7.19
N MET A 317 -4.53 -5.19 7.99
CA MET A 317 -5.28 -4.84 9.19
C MET A 317 -4.40 -4.26 10.31
N LEU A 318 -3.19 -4.79 10.51
CA LEU A 318 -2.23 -4.25 11.47
C LEU A 318 -1.84 -2.80 11.15
N ARG A 319 -1.69 -2.48 9.86
CA ARG A 319 -1.38 -1.11 9.44
C ARG A 319 -2.58 -0.19 9.63
N GLU A 320 -3.77 -0.70 9.35
CA GLU A 320 -5.00 0.06 9.54
C GLU A 320 -5.24 0.35 11.02
N LEU A 321 -5.03 -0.62 11.91
CA LEU A 321 -5.06 -0.42 13.36
C LEU A 321 -4.03 0.62 13.84
N ASN A 322 -2.84 0.65 13.25
CA ASN A 322 -1.83 1.65 13.59
C ASN A 322 -2.21 3.06 13.12
N ASN A 323 -2.99 3.17 12.05
CA ASN A 323 -3.39 4.45 11.47
C ASN A 323 -4.67 4.98 12.15
N GLU A 324 -5.72 4.15 12.22
CA GLU A 324 -7.04 4.48 12.78
C GLU A 324 -7.06 4.44 14.32
N GLY A 325 -6.20 3.62 14.94
CA GLY A 325 -6.12 3.49 16.40
C GLY A 325 -5.51 4.71 17.11
N GLY A 326 -4.98 5.69 16.37
CA GLY A 326 -4.40 6.91 16.93
C GLY A 326 -3.36 6.64 18.03
N ASP A 327 -3.44 7.40 19.13
CA ASP A 327 -2.54 7.21 20.29
C ASP A 327 -2.87 5.97 21.15
N ALA A 328 -4.03 5.35 20.92
CA ALA A 328 -4.50 4.20 21.69
C ALA A 328 -3.89 2.88 21.20
N ILE A 329 -3.39 2.81 19.96
CA ILE A 329 -2.81 1.59 19.40
C ILE A 329 -1.47 1.91 18.75
N ARG A 330 -0.42 1.15 19.09
CA ARG A 330 0.87 1.21 18.41
C ARG A 330 1.23 -0.15 17.88
N VAL A 331 1.51 -0.23 16.59
CA VAL A 331 1.87 -1.50 15.94
C VAL A 331 3.30 -1.46 15.45
N LYS A 332 4.09 -2.46 15.83
CA LYS A 332 5.42 -2.72 15.32
C LYS A 332 5.42 -4.04 14.60
N VAL A 333 5.82 -4.04 13.34
CA VAL A 333 5.91 -5.26 12.54
C VAL A 333 7.37 -5.61 12.31
N HIS A 334 7.73 -6.83 12.68
CA HIS A 334 9.05 -7.43 12.49
C HIS A 334 8.92 -8.53 11.44
N GLU A 335 9.51 -8.30 10.28
CA GLU A 335 9.67 -9.34 9.27
C GLU A 335 10.87 -10.21 9.67
N ILE A 336 10.65 -11.50 9.91
CA ILE A 336 11.62 -12.40 10.53
C ILE A 336 12.00 -13.56 9.62
N GLU A 337 13.28 -13.60 9.25
CA GLU A 337 13.94 -14.78 8.72
C GLU A 337 14.44 -15.64 9.89
N SER A 338 14.45 -16.97 9.75
CA SER A 338 14.79 -17.92 10.83
C SER A 338 16.16 -17.70 11.47
N THR A 339 17.10 -17.07 10.74
CA THR A 339 18.46 -16.79 11.21
C THR A 339 18.61 -15.43 11.88
N SER A 340 17.55 -14.64 11.96
CA SER A 340 17.57 -13.29 12.55
C SER A 340 17.50 -13.35 14.09
N PRO A 341 18.20 -12.46 14.83
CA PRO A 341 18.03 -12.32 16.29
C PRO A 341 16.58 -12.08 16.73
N ALA A 342 15.74 -11.58 15.83
CA ALA A 342 14.33 -11.37 16.08
C ALA A 342 13.52 -12.68 16.16
N ALA A 343 14.00 -13.79 15.58
CA ALA A 343 13.37 -15.12 15.75
C ALA A 343 13.53 -15.65 17.19
N GLU A 344 14.72 -15.49 17.78
CA GLU A 344 14.96 -15.83 19.19
C GLU A 344 14.09 -14.97 20.12
N THR A 345 13.89 -13.69 19.76
CA THR A 345 12.99 -12.80 20.52
C THR A 345 11.53 -13.26 20.41
N ALA A 346 11.08 -13.69 19.23
CA ALA A 346 9.73 -14.20 19.01
C ALA A 346 9.46 -15.47 19.83
N GLU A 347 10.40 -16.40 19.86
CA GLU A 347 10.30 -17.64 20.65
C GLU A 347 10.25 -17.36 22.15
N ASN A 348 11.08 -16.43 22.65
CA ASN A 348 11.02 -15.97 24.04
C ASN A 348 9.67 -15.29 24.40
N GLU A 349 9.03 -14.66 23.42
CA GLU A 349 7.71 -14.05 23.60
C GLU A 349 6.55 -15.07 23.51
N GLY A 350 6.85 -16.34 23.22
CA GLY A 350 5.90 -17.46 23.16
C GLY A 350 5.35 -17.76 21.77
N ILE A 351 6.01 -17.28 20.71
CA ILE A 351 5.65 -17.54 19.31
C ILE A 351 6.45 -18.75 18.83
N GLU A 352 5.77 -19.86 18.58
CA GLU A 352 6.41 -21.10 18.15
C GLU A 352 6.61 -21.13 16.63
N ASN A 353 7.77 -21.64 16.21
CA ASN A 353 8.01 -21.99 14.82
C ASN A 353 7.14 -23.17 14.40
N LYS A 354 6.36 -23.02 13.31
CA LYS A 354 5.46 -24.07 12.82
C LYS A 354 6.08 -25.04 11.79
N ASN A 355 7.41 -25.10 11.70
CA ASN A 355 8.12 -26.10 10.91
C ASN A 355 7.73 -27.52 11.35
N GLY A 356 7.23 -28.33 10.42
CA GLY A 356 6.80 -29.71 10.58
C GLY A 356 5.48 -29.91 11.33
N SER A 357 4.91 -28.86 11.93
CA SER A 357 3.67 -28.93 12.72
C SER A 357 2.44 -28.35 12.01
N LEU A 358 2.64 -27.52 10.99
CA LEU A 358 1.55 -27.01 10.16
C LEU A 358 1.19 -28.01 9.05
N TYR A 359 -0.04 -28.50 9.06
CA TYR A 359 -0.60 -29.29 7.97
C TYR A 359 -1.27 -28.36 6.96
N VAL A 360 -0.84 -28.45 5.70
CA VAL A 360 -1.42 -27.68 4.59
C VAL A 360 -1.84 -28.59 3.45
N GLN A 361 -2.88 -28.20 2.73
CA GLN A 361 -3.26 -28.86 1.49
C GLN A 361 -2.73 -28.07 0.30
N GLU A 362 -1.82 -28.68 -0.45
CA GLU A 362 -1.22 -28.08 -1.64
C GLU A 362 -1.46 -29.02 -2.83
N LYS A 363 -2.12 -28.51 -3.88
CA LYS A 363 -2.42 -29.27 -5.12
C LYS A 363 -3.07 -30.65 -4.86
N ASP A 364 -4.12 -30.67 -4.02
CA ASP A 364 -4.85 -31.88 -3.59
C ASP A 364 -4.03 -32.93 -2.81
N ARG A 365 -2.86 -32.55 -2.28
CA ARG A 365 -2.07 -33.38 -1.35
C ARG A 365 -1.90 -32.68 -0.01
N GLY A 366 -2.28 -33.37 1.06
CA GLY A 366 -1.94 -32.94 2.41
C GLY A 366 -0.47 -33.19 2.68
N MET A 367 0.26 -32.15 3.07
CA MET A 367 1.66 -32.25 3.47
C MET A 367 1.93 -31.42 4.72
N THR A 368 2.93 -31.84 5.50
CA THR A 368 3.47 -31.03 6.59
C THR A 368 4.38 -29.97 6.01
N TRP A 369 4.21 -28.73 6.45
CA TRP A 369 5.05 -27.64 6.03
C TRP A 369 6.44 -27.81 6.64
N ASN A 370 7.47 -27.97 5.81
CA ASN A 370 8.83 -28.27 6.28
C ASN A 370 9.78 -27.07 6.18
N LYS A 371 9.24 -25.85 6.18
CA LYS A 371 10.00 -24.60 6.30
C LYS A 371 9.63 -23.91 7.60
N ASP A 372 10.57 -23.13 8.11
CA ASP A 372 10.32 -22.29 9.26
C ASP A 372 9.27 -21.25 8.94
N LEU A 373 8.29 -21.12 9.84
CA LEU A 373 7.16 -20.25 9.61
C LEU A 373 6.71 -19.61 10.92
N TYR A 374 6.68 -18.29 10.92
CA TYR A 374 6.21 -17.47 12.02
C TYR A 374 5.08 -16.54 11.56
N MET A 375 3.98 -16.52 12.31
CA MET A 375 2.83 -15.63 12.11
C MET A 375 2.18 -15.35 13.47
N GLY A 376 2.99 -14.84 14.40
CA GLY A 376 2.59 -14.60 15.78
C GLY A 376 2.42 -13.13 16.11
N LEU A 377 1.65 -12.86 17.16
CA LEU A 377 1.32 -11.50 17.61
C LEU A 377 1.43 -11.41 19.13
N VAL A 378 2.08 -10.35 19.61
CA VAL A 378 2.16 -10.03 21.04
C VAL A 378 1.38 -8.76 21.30
N PHE A 379 0.41 -8.83 22.19
CA PHE A 379 -0.40 -7.70 22.63
C PHE A 379 0.00 -7.34 24.05
N ARG A 380 0.35 -6.07 24.28
CA ARG A 380 0.67 -5.51 25.60
C ARG A 380 -0.24 -4.33 25.88
N GLY A 381 -0.98 -4.38 26.98
CA GLY A 381 -1.93 -3.33 27.36
C GLY A 381 -2.05 -3.17 28.87
N SER A 382 -3.02 -2.37 29.30
CA SER A 382 -3.25 -2.04 30.71
C SER A 382 -3.71 -3.24 31.56
N ALA A 383 -4.29 -4.27 30.94
CA ALA A 383 -4.73 -5.50 31.60
C ALA A 383 -3.68 -6.63 31.58
N GLY A 384 -2.56 -6.48 30.86
CA GLY A 384 -1.47 -7.44 30.82
C GLY A 384 -0.90 -7.72 29.43
N LYS A 385 -0.19 -8.84 29.30
CA LYS A 385 0.39 -9.34 28.05
C LYS A 385 -0.36 -10.59 27.57
N LYS A 386 -0.68 -10.65 26.29
CA LYS A 386 -1.25 -11.83 25.63
C LYS A 386 -0.47 -12.11 24.34
N THR A 387 -0.05 -13.35 24.15
CA THR A 387 0.62 -13.81 22.92
C THR A 387 -0.34 -14.71 22.15
N LEU A 388 -0.45 -14.46 20.85
CA LEU A 388 -1.01 -15.38 19.86
C LEU A 388 0.16 -16.09 19.17
N ASP A 389 0.24 -17.41 19.32
CA ASP A 389 1.33 -18.22 18.79
C ASP A 389 1.32 -18.25 17.26
N PHE A 390 0.15 -18.43 16.66
CA PHE A 390 -0.02 -18.51 15.23
C PHE A 390 -1.45 -18.13 14.82
N LEU A 391 -1.58 -17.41 13.71
CA LEU A 391 -2.89 -17.09 13.15
C LEU A 391 -3.33 -18.16 12.16
N TYR A 392 -4.32 -18.96 12.55
CA TYR A 392 -4.85 -20.05 11.73
C TYR A 392 -5.90 -19.58 10.71
N LYS A 393 -6.01 -20.31 9.60
CA LYS A 393 -7.06 -20.13 8.60
C LYS A 393 -8.41 -20.59 9.19
N GLY A 394 -9.43 -19.74 9.13
CA GLY A 394 -10.80 -20.08 9.53
C GLY A 394 -11.55 -18.94 10.20
N LEU A 395 -10.86 -18.16 11.04
CA LEU A 395 -11.42 -16.94 11.64
C LEU A 395 -10.98 -15.70 10.86
N PRO A 396 -11.84 -14.68 10.71
CA PRO A 396 -11.43 -13.39 10.14
C PRO A 396 -10.30 -12.77 10.96
N VAL A 397 -9.27 -12.28 10.28
CA VAL A 397 -8.10 -11.67 10.94
C VAL A 397 -8.49 -10.47 11.81
N GLU A 398 -9.44 -9.65 11.35
CA GLU A 398 -9.98 -8.53 12.12
C GLU A 398 -10.53 -8.97 13.48
N TYR A 399 -11.28 -10.08 13.50
CA TYR A 399 -11.86 -10.62 14.72
C TYR A 399 -10.77 -11.02 15.71
N GLU A 400 -9.75 -11.76 15.27
CA GLU A 400 -8.62 -12.18 16.12
C GLU A 400 -7.83 -10.98 16.67
N LEU A 401 -7.63 -9.93 15.88
CA LEU A 401 -6.93 -8.74 16.34
C LEU A 401 -7.75 -7.97 17.38
N ILE A 402 -9.00 -7.63 17.06
CA ILE A 402 -9.86 -6.84 17.94
C ILE A 402 -10.18 -7.60 19.23
N SER A 403 -10.41 -8.90 19.16
CA SER A 403 -10.69 -9.74 20.32
C SER A 403 -9.53 -9.70 21.33
N ASN A 404 -8.29 -9.87 20.87
CA ASN A 404 -7.11 -9.85 21.73
C ASN A 404 -6.78 -8.44 22.23
N ILE A 405 -6.98 -7.40 21.40
CA ILE A 405 -6.86 -5.99 21.82
C ILE A 405 -7.83 -5.68 22.97
N MET A 406 -9.09 -6.10 22.86
CA MET A 406 -10.08 -5.89 23.92
C MET A 406 -9.72 -6.61 25.22
N ILE A 407 -9.13 -7.81 25.14
CA ILE A 407 -8.69 -8.58 26.31
C ILE A 407 -7.56 -7.85 27.06
N VAL A 408 -6.60 -7.24 26.35
CA VAL A 408 -5.46 -6.55 27.00
C VAL A 408 -5.72 -5.07 27.30
N GLY A 409 -6.63 -4.45 26.56
CA GLY A 409 -6.90 -3.02 26.59
C GLY A 409 -8.06 -2.61 27.50
N SER A 410 -9.01 -3.49 27.77
CA SER A 410 -10.16 -3.19 28.64
C SER A 410 -10.02 -3.88 29.99
N LYS A 411 -10.18 -3.11 31.08
CA LYS A 411 -10.31 -3.68 32.45
C LYS A 411 -11.70 -4.27 32.72
N ALA A 412 -12.58 -4.30 31.73
CA ALA A 412 -13.95 -4.79 31.88
C ALA A 412 -13.95 -6.26 32.37
N GLN A 413 -14.64 -6.52 33.48
CA GLN A 413 -14.85 -7.88 33.96
C GLN A 413 -15.55 -8.71 32.88
N LYS A 414 -15.04 -9.93 32.61
CA LYS A 414 -15.69 -10.88 31.70
C LYS A 414 -17.16 -11.03 32.10
N LYS A 415 -18.08 -10.76 31.17
CA LYS A 415 -19.51 -10.99 31.42
C LYS A 415 -19.73 -12.49 31.66
N LYS A 416 -20.61 -12.83 32.59
CA LYS A 416 -20.93 -14.23 32.91
C LYS A 416 -21.90 -14.76 31.87
N LEU A 417 -21.54 -15.86 31.20
CA LEU A 417 -22.36 -16.53 30.19
C LEU A 417 -22.74 -17.90 30.71
N GLY A 418 -24.03 -18.17 30.85
CA GLY A 418 -24.54 -19.49 31.20
C GLY A 418 -24.73 -20.34 29.95
N VAL A 419 -24.09 -21.51 29.89
CA VAL A 419 -24.35 -22.54 28.85
C VAL A 419 -25.18 -23.65 29.48
N PHE A 420 -26.33 -23.95 28.89
CA PHE A 420 -27.20 -24.99 29.40
C PHE A 420 -26.58 -26.37 29.23
N THR A 421 -26.64 -27.18 30.30
CA THR A 421 -26.31 -28.61 30.24
C THR A 421 -27.24 -29.31 29.26
N THR A 422 -26.65 -29.97 28.28
CA THR A 422 -27.35 -30.88 27.35
C THR A 422 -26.65 -32.22 27.39
N ASP A 423 -27.28 -33.26 26.83
CA ASP A 423 -26.66 -34.61 26.75
C ASP A 423 -25.38 -34.63 25.87
N ALA A 424 -25.10 -33.54 25.13
CA ALA A 424 -23.85 -33.33 24.43
C ALA A 424 -22.78 -32.71 25.37
N PRO A 425 -21.54 -33.24 25.40
CA PRO A 425 -20.47 -32.72 26.25
C PRO A 425 -19.83 -31.45 25.66
N VAL A 426 -20.61 -30.38 25.55
CA VAL A 426 -20.22 -29.12 24.90
C VAL A 426 -19.04 -28.45 25.63
N MET A 427 -19.02 -28.53 26.97
CA MET A 427 -17.96 -27.98 27.84
C MET A 427 -16.76 -28.93 27.99
N GLY A 428 -16.75 -30.05 27.26
CA GLY A 428 -15.77 -31.12 27.43
C GLY A 428 -16.07 -32.01 28.64
N SER A 429 -15.32 -33.08 28.79
CA SER A 429 -15.43 -34.01 29.93
C SER A 429 -14.07 -34.19 30.56
N ALA A 430 -13.96 -34.07 31.89
CA ALA A 430 -12.72 -34.35 32.60
C ALA A 430 -12.26 -35.80 32.37
N PRO A 431 -10.93 -36.07 32.34
CA PRO A 431 -10.41 -37.43 32.27
C PRO A 431 -10.91 -38.23 33.48
N MET A 432 -11.67 -39.30 33.24
CA MET A 432 -12.14 -40.19 34.29
C MET A 432 -11.08 -41.27 34.55
N GLY A 433 -10.30 -41.09 35.61
CA GLY A 433 -9.37 -42.08 36.13
C GLY A 433 -9.93 -42.76 37.38
N MET A 434 -9.87 -44.08 37.45
CA MET A 434 -10.15 -44.84 38.66
C MET A 434 -8.85 -45.48 39.14
N PHE A 435 -8.49 -45.28 40.41
CA PHE A 435 -7.25 -45.78 41.02
C PHE A 435 -5.95 -45.42 40.27
N GLY A 436 -5.78 -44.16 39.88
CA GLY A 436 -4.50 -43.67 39.35
C GLY A 436 -4.14 -44.15 37.93
N PHE A 437 -5.01 -44.91 37.27
CA PHE A 437 -4.90 -45.23 35.85
C PHE A 437 -5.84 -44.33 35.04
N ASN A 438 -5.26 -43.52 34.15
CA ASN A 438 -6.02 -42.66 33.24
C ASN A 438 -6.54 -43.54 32.08
N MET A 439 -7.83 -43.86 32.08
CA MET A 439 -8.45 -44.80 31.13
C MET A 439 -9.00 -44.11 29.87
N ASN A 440 -9.16 -42.79 29.88
CA ASN A 440 -9.66 -42.02 28.74
C ASN A 440 -9.08 -40.60 28.76
N GLU A 441 -8.54 -40.13 27.64
CA GLU A 441 -8.26 -38.71 27.45
C GLU A 441 -9.61 -37.99 27.45
N GLY A 442 -9.78 -37.04 28.37
CA GLY A 442 -11.01 -36.26 28.46
C GLY A 442 -11.33 -35.59 27.12
N ILE A 443 -12.61 -35.51 26.76
CA ILE A 443 -13.03 -34.82 25.54
C ILE A 443 -12.79 -33.32 25.76
N PRO A 444 -11.99 -32.64 24.91
CA PRO A 444 -11.82 -31.19 25.03
C PRO A 444 -13.16 -30.46 24.80
N PRO A 445 -13.36 -29.26 25.38
CA PRO A 445 -14.50 -28.42 25.05
C PRO A 445 -14.58 -28.17 23.54
N TRP A 446 -15.79 -28.02 23.02
CA TRP A 446 -15.95 -27.68 21.60
C TRP A 446 -15.31 -26.32 21.32
N ASP A 447 -14.76 -26.15 20.12
CA ASP A 447 -13.99 -24.95 19.75
C ASP A 447 -14.75 -23.64 20.00
N PHE A 448 -16.06 -23.62 19.75
CA PHE A 448 -16.87 -22.42 20.00
C PHE A 448 -16.99 -22.07 21.49
N ILE A 449 -16.94 -23.04 22.41
CA ILE A 449 -16.90 -22.79 23.86
C ILE A 449 -15.55 -22.24 24.26
N THR A 450 -14.47 -22.80 23.70
CA THR A 450 -13.11 -22.32 23.92
C THR A 450 -12.98 -20.85 23.48
N GLU A 451 -13.59 -20.48 22.35
CA GLU A 451 -13.68 -19.08 21.90
C GLU A 451 -14.51 -18.20 22.86
N LEU A 452 -15.68 -18.68 23.31
CA LEU A 452 -16.52 -17.92 24.26
C LEU A 452 -15.81 -17.70 25.60
N GLN A 453 -15.03 -18.67 26.08
CA GLN A 453 -14.26 -18.55 27.33
C GLN A 453 -13.16 -17.48 27.26
N LYS A 454 -12.70 -17.10 26.06
CA LYS A 454 -11.76 -15.97 25.90
C LYS A 454 -12.40 -14.65 26.37
N HIS A 455 -13.68 -14.43 26.09
CA HIS A 455 -14.40 -13.18 26.35
C HIS A 455 -15.33 -13.21 27.56
N TYR A 456 -15.88 -14.37 27.87
CA TYR A 456 -16.92 -14.54 28.89
C TYR A 456 -16.46 -15.50 29.98
N GLU A 457 -16.98 -15.30 31.18
CA GLU A 457 -16.91 -16.32 32.23
C GLU A 457 -18.02 -17.33 31.94
N VAL A 458 -17.69 -18.37 31.18
CA VAL A 458 -18.64 -19.41 30.79
C VAL A 458 -18.86 -20.34 31.96
N ARG A 459 -20.11 -20.42 32.43
CA ARG A 459 -20.54 -21.34 33.49
C ARG A 459 -21.57 -22.29 32.93
N GLU A 460 -21.47 -23.54 33.34
CA GLU A 460 -22.47 -24.55 33.06
C GLU A 460 -23.68 -24.31 33.97
N VAL A 461 -24.89 -24.28 33.40
CA VAL A 461 -26.14 -23.98 34.13
C VAL A 461 -27.17 -25.08 33.86
N THR A 462 -27.74 -25.62 34.93
CA THR A 462 -28.82 -26.62 34.81
C THR A 462 -30.19 -25.94 34.80
N ALA A 463 -31.17 -26.51 34.10
CA ALA A 463 -32.54 -25.96 34.02
C ALA A 463 -33.21 -25.70 35.39
N SER A 464 -32.76 -26.36 36.45
CA SER A 464 -33.16 -26.15 37.85
C SER A 464 -32.64 -24.84 38.45
N GLU A 465 -31.45 -24.37 38.06
CA GLU A 465 -30.77 -23.20 38.64
C GLU A 465 -31.30 -21.86 38.10
N VAL A 466 -31.91 -21.87 36.91
CA VAL A 466 -32.46 -20.65 36.28
C VAL A 466 -33.76 -20.19 36.94
N LYS A 467 -34.52 -21.10 37.58
CA LYS A 467 -35.78 -20.77 38.27
C LYS A 467 -35.61 -19.91 39.52
N GLU A 468 -34.43 -19.86 40.14
CA GLU A 468 -34.21 -19.05 41.35
C GLU A 468 -33.94 -17.57 41.07
N ARG A 469 -33.52 -17.19 39.84
CA ARG A 469 -33.22 -15.78 39.52
C ARG A 469 -34.40 -14.96 39.04
N THR A 470 -35.52 -15.56 38.64
CA THR A 470 -36.72 -14.81 38.20
C THR A 470 -37.58 -14.28 39.35
N LYS A 471 -37.12 -14.36 40.62
CA LYS A 471 -37.83 -13.83 41.79
C LYS A 471 -37.21 -12.56 42.41
N ILE A 472 -36.15 -12.01 41.83
CA ILE A 472 -35.56 -10.75 42.27
C ILE A 472 -35.49 -9.82 41.06
N GLU A 473 -36.64 -9.26 40.72
CA GLU A 473 -36.89 -7.99 40.00
C GLU A 473 -38.37 -8.01 39.57
N ALA A 474 -39.23 -7.66 40.51
CA ALA A 474 -40.59 -7.19 40.27
C ALA A 474 -40.72 -5.83 40.96
#